data_AF-A0A239LLP2-F1
#
_entry.id   AF-A0A239LLP2-F1
#
_cell.length_a   1.000
_cell.length_b   1.000
_cell.length_c   1.000
_cell.angle_alpha   90.00
_cell.angle_beta   90.00
_cell.angle_gamma   90.00
#
_symmetry.space_group_name_H-M   'P 1'
#
loop_
_entity.id
_entity.type
_entity.pdbx_description
1 polymer ?
#
loop_
_entity_poly.entity_id
_entity_poly.type
_entity_poly.pdbx_seq_one_letter_code
_entity_poly.pdbx_strand_id
1 'polypeptide(L)'
;MYPDRETWAERVRSTQVRVQWDPERDLFLRPLPYRSLQLGLTGRATRDYADHWIVGIRDVTGLAHRVHELVRSGDREAAAALLPRERPYPLDAQTAAVIGATTEPSDRPAP
;
A
#
# COMPACT_ATOMS: atom_id res chain seq x y z
N MET A 1 17.62 2.47 -15.53
CA MET A 1 18.93 2.46 -14.85
C MET A 1 19.54 3.85 -15.03
N TYR A 2 20.11 4.47 -13.99
CA TYR A 2 20.68 5.82 -14.09
C TYR A 2 22.14 5.77 -14.57
N PRO A 3 22.60 6.72 -15.39
CA PRO A 3 23.93 6.67 -16.01
C PRO A 3 25.07 6.81 -15.00
N ASP A 4 24.85 7.51 -13.89
CA ASP A 4 25.83 7.71 -12.82
C ASP A 4 25.16 8.07 -11.48
N ARG A 5 25.98 8.10 -10.42
CA ARG A 5 25.53 8.37 -9.04
C ARG A 5 25.08 9.81 -8.82
N GLU A 6 25.68 10.78 -9.50
CA GLU A 6 25.35 12.21 -9.35
C GLU A 6 23.99 12.50 -9.95
N THR A 7 23.73 12.03 -11.18
CA THR A 7 22.42 12.06 -11.85
C THR A 7 21.34 11.37 -11.02
N TRP A 8 21.66 10.22 -10.41
CA TRP A 8 20.74 9.55 -9.49
C TRP A 8 20.47 10.40 -8.24
N ALA A 9 21.50 10.94 -7.60
CA ALA A 9 21.36 11.73 -6.38
C ALA A 9 20.56 13.02 -6.62
N GLU A 10 20.78 13.70 -7.75
CA GLU A 10 20.02 14.87 -8.16
C GLU A 10 18.55 14.54 -8.38
N ARG A 11 18.24 13.47 -9.12
CA ARG A 11 16.87 13.01 -9.32
C ARG A 11 16.19 12.63 -8.00
N VAL A 12 16.92 11.97 -7.11
CA VAL A 12 16.44 11.59 -5.78
C VAL A 12 16.15 12.81 -4.90
N ARG A 13 16.89 13.91 -5.05
CA ARG A 13 16.66 15.19 -4.36
C ARG A 13 15.50 15.99 -4.96
N SER A 14 15.36 15.97 -6.28
CA SER A 14 14.31 16.74 -6.98
C SER A 14 12.95 16.03 -7.00
N THR A 15 12.92 14.73 -6.74
CA THR A 15 11.69 13.93 -6.72
C THR A 15 10.93 14.09 -5.39
N GLN A 16 9.65 14.45 -5.49
CA GLN A 16 8.75 14.62 -4.34
C GLN A 16 8.04 13.34 -3.88
N VAL A 17 8.02 12.31 -4.74
CA VAL A 17 7.32 11.04 -4.47
C VAL A 17 8.22 9.85 -4.77
N ARG A 18 8.39 8.96 -3.80
CA ARG A 18 9.17 7.73 -3.95
C ARG A 18 8.26 6.52 -3.86
N VAL A 19 8.43 5.59 -4.79
CA VAL A 19 7.68 4.34 -4.86
C VAL A 19 8.54 3.20 -4.32
N GLN A 20 7.97 2.40 -3.43
CA GLN A 20 8.55 1.16 -2.92
C GLN A 20 7.47 0.07 -2.91
N TRP A 21 7.88 -1.18 -3.15
CA TRP A 21 7.00 -2.35 -3.12
C TRP A 21 7.41 -3.26 -1.97
N ASP A 22 6.64 -3.20 -0.89
CA ASP A 22 6.95 -3.91 0.35
C ASP A 22 6.24 -5.28 0.39
N PRO A 23 6.79 -6.28 1.12
CA PRO A 23 6.12 -7.56 1.26
C PRO A 23 4.76 -7.41 1.95
N GLU A 24 3.69 -7.85 1.28
CA GLU A 24 2.36 -7.92 1.90
C GLU A 24 2.26 -9.15 2.81
N ARG A 25 1.42 -9.08 3.85
CA ARG A 25 1.24 -10.16 4.81
C ARG A 25 -0.22 -10.44 5.12
N ASP A 26 -0.52 -11.70 5.43
CA ASP A 26 -1.85 -12.09 5.87
C ASP A 26 -2.10 -11.80 7.36
N LEU A 27 -3.31 -12.11 7.85
CA LEU A 27 -3.72 -12.03 9.26
C LEU A 27 -2.78 -12.74 10.25
N PHE A 28 -1.96 -13.67 9.79
CA PHE A 28 -0.98 -14.42 10.59
C PHE A 28 0.45 -13.91 10.37
N LEU A 29 0.61 -12.75 9.73
CA LEU A 29 1.86 -12.12 9.38
C LEU A 29 2.73 -12.96 8.42
N ARG A 30 2.15 -13.91 7.69
CA ARG A 30 2.85 -14.71 6.68
C ARG A 30 2.94 -13.92 5.37
N PRO A 31 4.06 -13.97 4.65
CA PRO A 31 4.22 -13.23 3.41
C PRO A 31 3.27 -13.74 2.32
N LEU A 32 2.69 -12.81 1.56
CA LEU A 32 1.81 -13.09 0.43
C LEU A 32 2.56 -12.99 -0.91
N PRO A 33 2.03 -13.58 -2.00
CA PRO A 33 2.69 -13.59 -3.31
C PRO A 33 2.63 -12.25 -4.05
N TYR A 34 2.04 -11.23 -3.43
CA TYR A 34 1.94 -9.87 -3.94
C TYR A 34 2.57 -8.89 -2.93
N ARG A 35 2.72 -7.63 -3.36
CA ARG A 35 3.39 -6.58 -2.61
C ARG A 35 2.47 -5.39 -2.42
N SER A 36 2.68 -4.67 -1.33
CA SER A 36 1.98 -3.42 -1.02
C SER A 36 2.75 -2.24 -1.60
N LEU A 37 2.03 -1.26 -2.15
CA LEU A 37 2.63 -0.01 -2.60
C LEU A 37 2.88 0.91 -1.39
N GLN A 38 4.14 1.30 -1.17
CA GLN A 38 4.48 2.34 -0.22
C GLN A 38 4.97 3.59 -0.95
N LEU A 39 4.35 4.73 -0.62
CA LEU A 39 4.69 6.05 -1.16
C LEU A 39 5.38 6.91 -0.10
N GLY A 40 6.63 7.28 -0.35
CA GLY A 40 7.34 8.29 0.43
C GLY A 40 7.12 9.68 -0.17
N LEU A 41 6.43 10.57 0.55
CA LEU A 41 6.18 11.95 0.11
C LEU A 41 7.17 12.91 0.76
N THR A 42 7.67 13.88 0.00
CA THR A 42 8.55 14.94 0.49
C THR A 42 8.13 16.32 -0.04
N GLY A 43 8.62 17.38 0.61
CA GLY A 43 8.45 18.76 0.13
C GLY A 43 6.99 19.18 0.03
N ARG A 44 6.57 19.63 -1.16
CA ARG A 44 5.20 20.11 -1.38
C ARG A 44 4.17 18.99 -1.29
N ALA A 45 4.49 17.78 -1.77
CA ALA A 45 3.58 16.65 -1.75
C ALA A 45 3.15 16.27 -0.32
N THR A 46 4.05 16.38 0.66
CA THR A 46 3.73 16.12 2.08
C THR A 46 2.70 17.13 2.62
N ARG A 47 2.87 18.42 2.30
CA ARG A 47 1.95 19.48 2.73
C ARG A 47 0.59 19.34 2.03
N ASP A 48 0.60 19.15 0.71
CA ASP A 48 -0.63 18.95 -0.05
C ASP A 48 -1.40 17.71 0.45
N TYR A 49 -0.69 16.62 0.76
CA TYR A 49 -1.30 15.43 1.35
C TYR A 49 -2.00 15.75 2.67
N ALA A 50 -1.30 16.41 3.60
CA ALA A 50 -1.83 16.70 4.93
C ALA A 50 -2.97 17.72 4.92
N ASP A 51 -2.85 18.76 4.08
CA ASP A 51 -3.70 19.93 4.15
C ASP A 51 -4.86 19.90 3.15
N HIS A 52 -4.72 19.16 2.04
CA HIS A 52 -5.64 19.26 0.90
C HIS A 52 -6.16 17.92 0.35
N TRP A 53 -5.39 16.82 0.45
CA TRP A 53 -5.79 15.55 -0.17
C TRP A 53 -6.58 14.61 0.76
N ILE A 54 -6.52 14.82 2.08
CA ILE A 54 -7.30 14.02 3.03
C ILE A 54 -8.78 14.40 2.92
N VAL A 55 -9.59 13.45 2.43
CA VAL A 55 -11.05 13.60 2.34
C VAL A 55 -11.79 13.19 3.62
N GLY A 56 -11.12 12.45 4.51
CA GLY A 56 -11.70 11.99 5.77
C GLY A 56 -10.78 11.05 6.54
N ILE A 57 -10.99 10.99 7.85
CA ILE A 57 -10.27 10.09 8.77
C ILE A 57 -11.33 9.30 9.55
N ARG A 58 -11.12 7.98 9.65
CA ARG A 58 -11.97 7.09 10.43
C ARG A 58 -11.12 6.29 11.39
N ASP A 59 -11.49 6.32 12.68
CA ASP A 59 -10.88 5.44 13.66
C ASP A 59 -11.33 3.99 13.44
N VAL A 60 -10.36 3.09 13.26
CA VAL A 60 -10.57 1.65 13.08
C VAL A 60 -9.87 0.83 14.16
N THR A 61 -9.40 1.46 15.24
CA THR A 61 -8.69 0.80 16.35
C THR A 61 -9.53 -0.33 16.95
N GLY A 62 -10.82 -0.07 17.21
CA GLY A 62 -11.75 -1.09 17.72
C GLY A 62 -12.02 -2.22 16.74
N LEU A 63 -11.89 -1.99 15.42
CA LEU A 63 -11.95 -3.07 14.42
C LEU A 63 -10.68 -3.94 14.50
N ALA A 64 -9.50 -3.32 14.57
CA ALA A 64 -8.23 -4.03 14.67
C ALA A 64 -8.15 -4.92 15.92
N HIS A 65 -8.60 -4.43 17.08
CA HIS A 65 -8.67 -5.24 18.31
C HIS A 65 -9.57 -6.47 18.15
N ARG A 66 -10.77 -6.31 17.57
CA ARG A 66 -11.70 -7.43 17.34
C ARG A 66 -11.12 -8.48 16.39
N VAL A 67 -10.50 -8.04 15.29
CA VAL A 67 -9.81 -8.96 14.38
C VAL A 67 -8.69 -9.71 15.11
N HIS A 68 -7.89 -9.01 15.92
CA HIS A 68 -6.82 -9.64 16.69
C HIS A 68 -7.34 -10.69 17.69
N GLU A 69 -8.42 -10.40 18.40
CA GLU A 69 -9.07 -11.34 19.33
C GLU A 69 -9.54 -12.62 18.62
N LEU A 70 -10.19 -12.49 17.46
CA LEU A 70 -10.65 -13.62 16.65
C LEU A 70 -9.48 -14.47 16.11
N VAL A 71 -8.41 -13.81 15.65
CA VAL A 71 -7.18 -14.50 15.25
C VAL A 71 -6.59 -15.29 16.42
N ARG A 72 -6.57 -14.71 17.64
CA ARG A 72 -6.07 -15.37 18.84
C ARG A 72 -6.94 -16.53 19.31
N SER A 73 -8.26 -16.45 19.13
CA SER A 73 -9.19 -17.54 19.48
C SER A 73 -9.21 -18.67 18.44
N GLY A 74 -8.59 -18.46 17.28
CA GLY A 74 -8.54 -19.42 16.18
C GLY A 74 -9.72 -19.35 15.22
N ASP A 75 -10.65 -18.40 15.42
CA ASP A 75 -11.81 -18.18 14.54
C ASP A 75 -11.42 -17.37 13.30
N ARG A 76 -10.80 -18.08 12.34
CA ARG A 76 -10.25 -17.48 11.13
C ARG A 76 -11.32 -16.92 10.19
N GLU A 77 -12.45 -17.60 10.11
CA GLU A 77 -13.54 -17.22 9.21
C GLU A 77 -14.18 -15.91 9.67
N ALA A 78 -14.45 -15.79 10.97
CA ALA A 78 -14.96 -14.55 11.54
C ALA A 78 -13.95 -13.39 11.40
N ALA A 79 -12.66 -13.66 11.62
CA ALA A 79 -11.61 -12.64 11.44
C ALA A 79 -11.56 -12.14 9.98
N ALA A 80 -11.57 -13.04 9.00
CA ALA A 80 -11.56 -12.70 7.57
C ALA A 80 -12.83 -11.95 7.15
N ALA A 81 -14.00 -12.29 7.71
CA ALA A 81 -15.26 -11.62 7.41
C ALA A 81 -15.29 -10.14 7.84
N LEU A 82 -14.43 -9.73 8.78
CA LEU A 82 -14.29 -8.34 9.23
C LEU A 82 -13.32 -7.51 8.38
N LEU A 83 -12.54 -8.14 7.50
CA LEU A 83 -11.58 -7.43 6.65
C LEU A 83 -12.31 -6.61 5.57
N PRO A 84 -11.75 -5.44 5.19
CA PRO A 84 -12.30 -4.67 4.11
C PRO A 84 -12.19 -5.45 2.79
N ARG A 85 -13.24 -5.36 1.96
CA ARG A 85 -13.20 -5.91 0.61
C ARG A 85 -12.33 -5.07 -0.29
N GLU A 86 -11.16 -5.59 -0.64
CA GLU A 86 -10.26 -4.96 -1.59
C GLU A 86 -10.80 -5.03 -3.02
N ARG A 87 -10.53 -3.98 -3.79
CA ARG A 87 -10.85 -3.89 -5.22
C ARG A 87 -9.64 -3.33 -5.96
N PRO A 88 -9.33 -3.82 -7.18
CA PRO A 88 -8.30 -3.20 -8.00
C PRO A 88 -8.60 -1.71 -8.21
N TYR A 89 -7.58 -0.87 -8.00
CA TYR A 89 -7.69 0.56 -8.30
C TYR A 89 -7.57 0.76 -9.83
N PRO A 90 -8.45 1.55 -10.47
CA PRO A 90 -8.34 1.81 -11.90
C PRO A 90 -7.06 2.59 -12.18
N LEU A 91 -6.11 1.92 -12.84
CA LEU A 91 -4.80 2.48 -13.13
C LEU A 91 -4.60 2.49 -14.65
N ASP A 92 -4.24 3.64 -15.19
CA ASP A 92 -3.87 3.75 -16.59
C ASP A 92 -2.49 3.12 -16.86
N ALA A 93 -2.25 2.74 -18.11
CA ALA A 93 -1.04 2.02 -18.50
C ALA A 93 0.24 2.83 -18.26
N GLN A 94 0.18 4.16 -18.39
CA GLN A 94 1.34 5.03 -18.20
C GLN A 94 1.73 5.06 -16.73
N THR A 95 0.78 5.28 -15.83
CA THR A 95 1.04 5.27 -14.38
C THR A 95 1.50 3.89 -13.92
N ALA A 96 0.87 2.81 -14.41
CA ALA A 96 1.27 1.44 -14.10
C ALA A 96 2.74 1.17 -14.47
N ALA A 97 3.17 1.59 -15.65
CA ALA A 97 4.56 1.44 -16.09
C ALA A 97 5.54 2.25 -15.22
N VAL A 98 5.15 3.46 -14.79
CA VAL A 98 6.00 4.32 -13.94
C VAL A 98 6.20 3.72 -12.55
N ILE A 99 5.15 3.18 -11.94
CA ILE A 99 5.22 2.61 -10.58
C ILE A 99 5.61 1.12 -10.58
N GLY A 100 5.68 0.48 -11.75
CA GLY A 100 5.96 -0.95 -11.87
C GLY A 100 4.79 -1.84 -11.40
N ALA A 101 3.54 -1.37 -11.54
CA ALA A 101 2.35 -2.15 -11.22
C ALA A 101 1.93 -3.01 -12.41
N THR A 102 1.41 -4.20 -12.12
CA THR A 102 0.71 -5.03 -13.10
C THR A 102 -0.71 -4.50 -13.32
N THR A 103 -1.16 -4.47 -14.57
CA THR A 103 -2.52 -4.03 -14.95
C THR A 103 -3.53 -5.18 -15.03
N GLU A 104 -3.05 -6.43 -15.00
CA GLU A 104 -3.91 -7.62 -15.07
C GLU A 104 -4.60 -7.91 -13.72
N PRO A 105 -5.88 -8.32 -13.72
CA PRO A 105 -6.55 -8.78 -12.51
C PRO A 105 -5.83 -10.02 -11.96
N SER A 106 -5.33 -9.93 -10.73
CA SER A 106 -4.76 -11.07 -10.01
C SER A 106 -5.86 -11.77 -9.21
N ASP A 107 -5.92 -13.11 -9.30
CA ASP A 107 -6.70 -13.96 -8.40
C ASP A 107 -6.03 -13.97 -7.02
N ARG A 108 -6.25 -12.87 -6.27
CA ARG A 108 -5.54 -12.61 -5.02
C ARG A 108 -6.13 -13.47 -3.90
N PRO A 109 -5.30 -14.23 -3.16
CA PRO A 109 -5.76 -14.89 -1.95
C PRO A 109 -6.20 -13.83 -0.92
N ALA A 110 -7.19 -14.19 -0.09
CA ALA A 110 -7.66 -13.33 0.97
C ALA A 110 -6.49 -12.93 1.91
N PRO A 111 -6.40 -11.65 2.30
CA PRO A 111 -5.48 -11.21 3.36
C PRO A 111 -5.81 -11.83 4.72
#